data_AF-A0A699QXN5-F1
#
_entry.id   AF-A0A699QXN5-F1
#
_cell.length_a   1.000
_cell.length_b   1.000
_cell.length_c   1.000
_cell.angle_alpha   90.00
_cell.angle_beta   90.00
_cell.angle_gamma   90.00
#
_symmetry.space_group_name_H-M   'P 1'
#
loop_
_entity.id
_entity.type
_entity.pdbx_description
1 polymer ?
#
loop_
_entity_poly.entity_id
_entity_poly.type
_entity_poly.pdbx_seq_one_letter_code
_entity_poly.pdbx_strand_id
1 'polypeptide(L)'
;QAENEEFLKNLDENIQKIIKEQVKEQVKVQVFKILPKIEKTMNKQLEAEVLTRSSNSSKTSYAVAANLSKMELKKILIEKMESNKSIHRSDEQRNLYKALVDAYESEKIILDTYGDTVTLKRHHDDANKDEEPSARSDRGSNRRREGKEPESTSDLK
;
A
#
# COMPACT_ATOMS: atom_id res chain seq x y z
N GLN A 1 2.56 -73.66 -18.83
CA GLN A 1 2.67 -72.30 -19.42
C GLN A 1 1.85 -71.29 -18.60
N ALA A 2 0.60 -71.59 -18.23
CA ALA A 2 -0.23 -70.74 -17.37
C ALA A 2 0.35 -70.47 -15.96
N GLU A 3 0.99 -71.45 -15.32
CA GLU A 3 1.60 -71.29 -13.98
C GLU A 3 2.72 -70.23 -13.94
N ASN A 4 3.47 -70.07 -15.03
CA ASN A 4 4.53 -69.07 -15.13
C ASN A 4 3.98 -67.64 -15.30
N GLU A 5 2.84 -67.49 -15.99
CA GLU A 5 2.17 -66.18 -16.13
C GLU A 5 1.56 -65.71 -14.80
N GLU A 6 0.97 -66.62 -14.03
CA GLU A 6 0.43 -66.32 -12.70
C GLU A 6 1.53 -65.89 -11.73
N PHE A 7 2.69 -66.57 -11.79
CA PHE A 7 3.87 -66.20 -11.00
C PHE A 7 4.37 -64.79 -11.33
N LEU A 8 4.47 -64.42 -12.61
CA LEU A 8 4.92 -63.09 -13.02
C LEU A 8 3.96 -61.98 -12.60
N LYS A 9 2.64 -62.21 -12.69
CA LYS A 9 1.63 -61.27 -12.21
C LYS A 9 1.76 -61.01 -10.72
N ASN A 10 1.93 -62.07 -9.93
CA ASN A 10 2.06 -61.98 -8.47
C ASN A 10 3.36 -61.25 -8.07
N LEU A 11 4.44 -61.45 -8.83
CA LEU A 11 5.70 -60.73 -8.64
C LEU A 11 5.56 -59.22 -8.93
N ASP A 12 4.90 -58.86 -10.04
CA ASP A 12 4.66 -57.45 -10.40
C ASP A 12 3.78 -56.74 -9.35
N GLU A 13 2.69 -57.38 -8.91
CA GLU A 13 1.84 -56.86 -7.84
C GLU A 13 2.62 -56.63 -6.53
N ASN A 14 3.50 -57.56 -6.16
CA ASN A 14 4.34 -57.40 -4.97
C ASN A 14 5.35 -56.25 -5.11
N ILE A 15 6.01 -56.13 -6.26
CA ILE A 15 6.97 -55.04 -6.53
C ILE A 15 6.25 -53.68 -6.45
N GLN A 16 5.08 -53.57 -7.10
CA GLN A 16 4.29 -52.34 -7.04
C GLN A 16 3.87 -52.00 -5.60
N LYS A 17 3.51 -52.99 -4.80
CA LYS A 17 3.12 -52.80 -3.39
C LYS A 17 4.30 -52.29 -2.55
N ILE A 18 5.49 -52.86 -2.72
CA ILE A 18 6.72 -52.43 -2.04
C ILE A 18 7.09 -50.99 -2.43
N ILE A 19 7.07 -50.66 -3.72
CA ILE A 19 7.38 -49.31 -4.20
C ILE A 19 6.39 -48.29 -3.61
N LYS A 20 5.10 -48.61 -3.62
CA LYS A 20 4.06 -47.73 -3.08
C LYS A 20 4.25 -47.46 -1.59
N GLU A 21 4.57 -48.48 -0.80
CA GLU A 21 4.88 -48.31 0.62
C GLU A 21 6.13 -47.45 0.84
N GLN A 22 7.23 -47.73 0.12
CA GLN A 22 8.47 -46.96 0.24
C GLN A 22 8.28 -45.48 -0.13
N VAL A 23 7.57 -45.22 -1.24
CA VAL A 23 7.26 -43.84 -1.68
C VAL A 23 6.40 -43.13 -0.65
N LYS A 24 5.37 -43.79 -0.11
CA LYS A 24 4.50 -43.21 0.92
C LYS A 24 5.29 -42.82 2.16
N GLU A 25 6.18 -43.68 2.63
CA GLU A 25 6.96 -43.41 3.84
C GLU A 25 8.01 -42.31 3.62
N GLN A 26 8.68 -42.29 2.46
CA GLN A 26 9.59 -41.19 2.11
C GLN A 26 8.89 -39.84 2.05
N VAL A 27 7.73 -39.76 1.37
CA VAL A 27 6.96 -38.51 1.27
C VAL A 27 6.56 -38.03 2.65
N LYS A 28 6.08 -38.94 3.51
CA LYS A 28 5.69 -38.61 4.88
C LYS A 28 6.85 -38.03 5.68
N VAL A 29 8.03 -38.65 5.61
CA VAL A 29 9.25 -38.17 6.29
C VAL A 29 9.70 -36.82 5.75
N GLN A 30 9.65 -36.58 4.45
CA GLN A 30 10.04 -35.29 3.86
C GLN A 30 9.08 -34.17 4.26
N VAL A 31 7.77 -34.42 4.19
CA VAL A 31 6.73 -33.46 4.60
C VAL A 31 6.91 -33.08 6.07
N PHE A 32 7.18 -34.06 6.95
CA PHE A 32 7.42 -33.81 8.37
C PHE A 32 8.67 -32.94 8.62
N LYS A 33 9.68 -32.99 7.75
CA LYS A 33 10.88 -32.15 7.83
C LYS A 33 10.67 -30.74 7.26
N ILE A 34 9.75 -30.58 6.31
CA ILE A 34 9.51 -29.31 5.61
C ILE A 34 8.52 -28.43 6.38
N LEU A 35 7.45 -29.02 6.91
CA LEU A 35 6.39 -28.29 7.63
C LEU A 35 6.94 -27.34 8.72
N PRO A 36 7.81 -27.80 9.65
CA PRO A 36 8.32 -26.92 10.71
C PRO A 36 9.17 -25.76 10.17
N LYS A 37 9.86 -25.96 9.04
CA LYS A 37 10.67 -24.91 8.40
C LYS A 37 9.80 -23.82 7.80
N ILE A 38 8.70 -24.21 7.15
CA ILE A 38 7.73 -23.28 6.59
C ILE A 38 7.09 -22.46 7.71
N GLU A 39 6.57 -23.14 8.73
CA GLU A 39 5.93 -22.50 9.89
C GLU A 39 6.86 -21.48 10.56
N LYS A 40 8.11 -21.88 10.85
CA LYS A 40 9.10 -20.99 11.45
C LYS A 40 9.43 -19.78 10.58
N THR A 41 9.50 -19.97 9.25
CA THR A 41 9.84 -18.89 8.33
C THR A 41 8.69 -17.90 8.20
N MET A 42 7.45 -18.40 8.10
CA MET A 42 6.25 -17.56 8.07
C MET A 42 6.09 -16.76 9.37
N ASN A 43 6.26 -17.38 10.54
CA ASN A 43 6.15 -16.69 11.82
C ASN A 43 7.20 -15.56 11.93
N LYS A 44 8.45 -15.84 11.53
CA LYS A 44 9.51 -14.83 11.53
C LYS A 44 9.23 -13.66 10.58
N GLN A 45 8.72 -13.95 9.37
CA GLN A 45 8.34 -12.91 8.40
C GLN A 45 7.18 -12.07 8.93
N LEU A 46 6.15 -12.71 9.48
CA LEU A 46 4.98 -12.04 10.05
C LEU A 46 5.36 -11.13 11.22
N GLU A 47 6.18 -11.59 12.16
CA GLU A 47 6.65 -10.76 13.28
C GLU A 47 7.41 -9.52 12.78
N ALA A 48 8.28 -9.67 11.78
CA ALA A 48 9.02 -8.56 11.20
C ALA A 48 8.09 -7.55 10.50
N GLU A 49 7.10 -8.02 9.75
CA GLU A 49 6.12 -7.15 9.07
C GLU A 49 5.19 -6.45 10.07
N VAL A 50 4.72 -7.16 11.10
CA VAL A 50 3.89 -6.59 12.17
C VAL A 50 4.67 -5.51 12.93
N LEU A 51 5.93 -5.75 13.28
CA LEU A 51 6.76 -4.78 13.99
C LEU A 51 7.04 -3.53 13.15
N THR A 52 7.34 -3.70 11.86
CA THR A 52 7.59 -2.58 10.95
C THR A 52 6.33 -1.76 10.69
N ARG A 53 5.19 -2.40 10.43
CA ARG A 53 3.88 -1.74 10.25
C ARG A 53 3.44 -1.03 11.53
N SER A 54 3.55 -1.68 12.70
CA SER A 54 3.23 -1.09 14.00
C SER A 54 4.10 0.13 14.30
N SER A 55 5.42 0.03 14.10
CA SER A 55 6.35 1.14 14.35
C SER A 55 6.03 2.38 13.49
N ASN A 56 5.66 2.17 12.22
CA ASN A 56 5.27 3.26 11.33
C ASN A 56 3.91 3.85 11.73
N SER A 57 2.95 3.00 12.12
CA SER A 57 1.66 3.45 12.63
C SER A 57 1.78 4.24 13.93
N SER A 58 2.61 3.80 14.87
CA SER A 58 2.84 4.47 16.16
C SER A 58 3.56 5.81 16.00
N LYS A 59 4.50 5.94 15.06
CA LYS A 59 5.14 7.23 14.76
C LYS A 59 4.14 8.25 14.22
N THR A 60 3.27 7.83 13.30
CA THR A 60 2.21 8.68 12.77
C THR A 60 1.16 8.99 13.85
N SER A 61 0.73 8.00 14.64
CA SER A 61 -0.26 8.22 15.70
C SER A 61 0.27 9.13 16.81
N TYR A 62 1.55 9.00 17.18
CA TYR A 62 2.20 9.87 18.16
C TYR A 62 2.32 11.31 17.66
N ALA A 63 2.74 11.50 16.41
CA ALA A 63 2.80 12.83 15.80
C ALA A 63 1.40 13.49 15.73
N VAL A 64 0.37 12.74 15.36
CA VAL A 64 -1.02 13.23 15.33
C VAL A 64 -1.52 13.56 16.73
N ALA A 65 -1.27 12.68 17.72
CA ALA A 65 -1.67 12.92 19.10
C ALA A 65 -0.98 14.17 19.70
N ALA A 66 0.32 14.35 19.44
CA ALA A 66 1.06 15.53 19.88
C ALA A 66 0.52 16.83 19.25
N ASN A 67 0.16 16.81 17.96
CA ASN A 67 -0.43 17.96 17.29
C ASN A 67 -1.82 18.31 17.86
N LEU A 68 -2.66 17.30 18.14
CA LEU A 68 -3.96 17.49 18.78
C LEU A 68 -3.84 18.12 20.18
N SER A 69 -2.96 17.59 21.04
CA SER A 69 -2.74 18.17 22.37
C SER A 69 -2.19 19.60 22.31
N LYS A 70 -1.32 19.90 21.32
CA LYS A 70 -0.82 21.27 21.08
C LYS A 70 -1.94 22.24 20.70
N MET A 71 -2.92 21.82 19.90
CA MET A 71 -4.10 22.61 19.58
C MET A 71 -4.99 22.85 20.80
N GLU A 72 -5.24 21.82 21.62
CA GLU A 72 -6.03 21.96 22.85
C GLU A 72 -5.41 22.99 23.81
N LEU A 73 -4.09 22.96 23.99
CA LEU A 73 -3.38 23.93 24.81
C LEU A 73 -3.50 25.37 24.26
N LYS A 74 -3.38 25.55 22.93
CA LYS A 74 -3.58 26.85 22.29
C LYS A 74 -5.00 27.38 22.53
N LYS A 75 -6.02 26.52 22.39
CA LYS A 75 -7.42 26.88 22.65
C LYS A 75 -7.63 27.35 24.09
N ILE A 76 -7.11 26.61 25.07
CA ILE A 76 -7.19 26.98 26.50
C ILE A 76 -6.48 28.32 26.74
N LEU A 77 -5.33 28.55 26.11
CA LEU A 77 -4.59 29.81 26.23
C LEU A 77 -5.39 30.99 25.68
N ILE A 78 -6.03 30.83 24.51
CA ILE A 78 -6.91 31.85 23.90
C ILE A 78 -8.08 32.16 24.83
N GLU A 79 -8.79 31.14 25.33
CA GLU A 79 -9.94 31.29 26.24
C GLU A 79 -9.55 31.97 27.56
N LYS A 80 -8.38 31.62 28.11
CA LYS A 80 -7.82 32.27 29.30
C LYS A 80 -7.46 33.72 29.03
N MET A 81 -6.87 34.02 27.88
CA MET A 81 -6.60 35.40 27.49
C MET A 81 -7.92 36.16 27.36
N GLU A 82 -8.90 35.65 26.61
CA GLU A 82 -10.23 36.25 26.40
C GLU A 82 -10.95 36.58 27.72
N SER A 83 -10.88 35.67 28.68
CA SER A 83 -11.45 35.84 30.02
C SER A 83 -10.68 36.83 30.90
N ASN A 84 -9.41 37.10 30.59
CA ASN A 84 -8.62 38.10 31.29
C ASN A 84 -8.91 39.49 30.74
N LYS A 85 -9.42 40.40 31.59
CA LYS A 85 -9.72 41.80 31.23
C LYS A 85 -8.52 42.60 30.68
N SER A 86 -7.30 42.06 30.72
CA SER A 86 -6.08 42.74 30.34
C SER A 86 -5.65 42.59 28.88
N ILE A 87 -6.29 41.78 28.02
CA ILE A 87 -5.84 41.62 26.61
C ILE A 87 -5.70 42.95 25.88
N HIS A 88 -6.55 43.91 26.24
CA HIS A 88 -6.55 45.23 25.63
C HIS A 88 -5.63 46.24 26.33
N ARG A 89 -4.86 45.81 27.34
CA ARG A 89 -4.03 46.69 28.18
C ARG A 89 -2.72 47.07 27.50
N SER A 90 -2.25 46.28 26.53
CA SER A 90 -1.05 46.57 25.73
C SER A 90 -1.21 46.10 24.28
N ASP A 91 -0.52 46.77 23.36
CA ASP A 91 -0.51 46.40 21.94
C ASP A 91 0.17 45.05 21.71
N GLU A 92 1.19 44.71 22.52
CA GLU A 92 1.85 43.40 22.50
C GLU A 92 0.88 42.25 22.82
N GLN A 93 0.01 42.42 23.82
CA GLN A 93 -1.00 41.41 24.18
C GLN A 93 -2.07 41.26 23.11
N ARG A 94 -2.50 42.35 22.45
CA ARG A 94 -3.42 42.30 21.30
C ARG A 94 -2.80 41.57 20.12
N ASN A 95 -1.54 41.87 19.81
CA ASN A 95 -0.81 41.23 18.71
C ASN A 95 -0.60 39.74 18.98
N LEU A 96 -0.23 39.37 20.20
CA LEU A 96 -0.09 37.97 20.61
C LEU A 96 -1.42 37.20 20.53
N TYR A 97 -2.51 37.80 21.02
CA TYR A 97 -3.85 37.20 20.92
C TYR A 97 -4.26 36.97 19.46
N LYS A 98 -4.10 38.00 18.61
CA LYS A 98 -4.41 37.90 17.19
C LYS A 98 -3.60 36.81 16.49
N ALA A 99 -2.29 36.76 16.73
CA ALA A 99 -1.42 35.72 16.18
C ALA A 99 -1.79 34.31 16.65
N LEU A 100 -2.20 34.14 17.91
CA LEU A 100 -2.66 32.85 18.46
C LEU A 100 -3.96 32.39 17.79
N VAL A 101 -4.92 33.29 17.63
CA VAL A 101 -6.20 33.02 16.96
C VAL A 101 -5.96 32.64 15.50
N ASP A 102 -5.21 33.45 14.75
CA ASP A 102 -4.89 33.20 13.33
C ASP A 102 -4.16 31.85 13.14
N ALA A 103 -3.21 31.54 14.03
CA ALA A 103 -2.48 30.28 14.00
C ALA A 103 -3.38 29.07 14.32
N TYR A 104 -4.30 29.20 15.28
CA TYR A 104 -5.25 28.14 15.65
C TYR A 104 -6.25 27.87 14.52
N GLU A 105 -6.76 28.91 13.87
CA GLU A 105 -7.69 28.81 12.76
C GLU A 105 -7.05 28.19 11.52
N SER A 106 -5.80 28.57 11.22
CA SER A 106 -5.00 27.95 10.15
C SER A 106 -4.74 26.46 10.41
N GLU A 107 -4.36 26.09 11.64
CA GLU A 107 -4.07 24.70 12.02
C GLU A 107 -5.34 23.83 11.97
N LYS A 108 -6.50 24.40 12.32
CA LYS A 108 -7.80 23.75 12.19
C LYS A 108 -8.17 23.45 10.74
N ILE A 109 -7.99 24.40 9.82
CA ILE A 109 -8.25 24.18 8.39
C ILE A 109 -7.35 23.06 7.82
N ILE A 110 -6.07 23.04 8.21
CA ILE A 110 -5.12 21.99 7.79
C ILE A 110 -5.57 20.61 8.28
N LEU A 111 -6.02 20.51 9.54
CA LEU A 111 -6.50 19.26 10.12
C LEU A 111 -7.81 18.77 9.47
N ASP A 112 -8.76 19.69 9.26
CA ASP A 112 -10.04 19.41 8.61
C ASP A 112 -9.80 18.90 7.17
N THR A 113 -8.86 19.51 6.43
CA THR A 113 -8.47 19.10 5.07
C THR A 113 -7.73 17.74 5.04
N TYR A 114 -6.97 17.41 6.08
CA TYR A 114 -6.32 16.10 6.21
C TYR A 114 -7.36 14.98 6.43
N GLY A 115 -8.42 15.25 7.20
CA GLY A 115 -9.55 14.34 7.34
C GLY A 115 -10.24 14.04 5.99
N ASP A 116 -10.49 15.09 5.20
CA ASP A 116 -11.13 14.99 3.89
C ASP A 116 -10.26 14.31 2.83
N THR A 117 -8.94 14.52 2.83
CA THR A 117 -8.06 13.84 1.87
C THR A 117 -7.88 12.35 2.16
N VAL A 118 -8.00 11.93 3.42
CA VAL A 118 -7.97 10.51 3.82
C VAL A 118 -9.28 9.79 3.42
N THR A 119 -10.44 10.46 3.47
CA THR A 119 -11.72 9.90 2.98
C THR A 119 -11.79 9.88 1.45
N LEU A 120 -11.27 10.91 0.76
CA LEU A 120 -11.27 11.00 -0.70
C LEU A 120 -10.41 9.92 -1.38
N LYS A 121 -9.31 9.47 -0.74
CA LYS A 121 -8.50 8.34 -1.23
C LYS A 121 -9.18 6.97 -1.12
N ARG A 122 -10.13 6.77 -0.19
CA ARG A 122 -10.86 5.50 -0.07
C ARG A 122 -11.90 5.27 -1.17
N HIS A 123 -12.23 6.30 -1.95
CA HIS A 123 -13.13 6.19 -3.10
C HIS A 123 -12.43 5.92 -4.43
N HIS A 124 -11.09 5.93 -4.48
CA HIS A 124 -10.35 5.77 -5.74
C HIS A 124 -9.74 4.38 -5.96
N ASP A 125 -9.62 3.57 -4.90
CA ASP A 125 -9.09 2.20 -5.02
C ASP A 125 -10.13 1.18 -5.52
N ASP A 126 -11.43 1.53 -5.53
CA ASP A 126 -12.51 0.67 -6.06
C ASP A 126 -12.88 0.97 -7.52
N ALA A 127 -12.28 1.98 -8.17
CA ALA A 127 -12.61 2.40 -9.53
C ALA A 127 -11.64 1.86 -10.61
N ASN A 128 -10.82 0.85 -10.28
CA ASN A 128 -9.79 0.31 -11.20
C ASN A 128 -9.99 -1.19 -11.50
N LYS A 129 -11.25 -1.58 -11.66
CA LYS A 129 -11.75 -2.85 -12.19
C LYS A 129 -13.09 -2.47 -12.85
N ASP A 130 -13.16 -2.07 -14.12
CA ASP A 130 -13.63 -2.97 -15.17
C ASP A 130 -13.80 -2.20 -16.50
N GLU A 131 -12.72 -1.91 -17.23
CA GLU A 131 -12.87 -1.79 -18.69
C GLU A 131 -11.61 -2.27 -19.42
N GLU A 132 -11.74 -3.48 -19.95
CA GLU A 132 -10.74 -4.29 -20.66
C GLU A 132 -10.37 -3.66 -22.04
N PRO A 133 -9.15 -3.91 -22.59
CA PRO A 133 -8.60 -3.10 -23.67
C PRO A 133 -9.07 -3.60 -25.05
N SER A 134 -9.44 -2.69 -25.95
CA SER A 134 -9.80 -3.09 -27.32
C SER A 134 -9.30 -2.14 -28.41
N ALA A 135 -8.40 -2.73 -29.21
CA ALA A 135 -8.26 -2.57 -30.66
C ALA A 135 -7.86 -1.19 -31.24
N ARG A 136 -6.55 -1.08 -31.53
CA ARG A 136 -5.96 -0.68 -32.83
C ARG A 136 -6.95 0.00 -33.79
N SER A 137 -7.07 1.32 -33.69
CA SER A 137 -7.87 2.13 -34.62
C SER A 137 -7.09 2.39 -35.92
N ASP A 138 -7.05 1.39 -36.80
CA ASP A 138 -6.74 1.56 -38.22
C ASP A 138 -8.06 1.86 -38.95
N ARG A 139 -8.39 3.13 -39.13
CA ARG A 139 -9.42 3.56 -40.08
C ARG A 139 -9.03 4.87 -40.73
N GLY A 140 -8.52 4.76 -41.95
CA GLY A 140 -8.09 5.87 -42.77
C GLY A 140 -9.21 6.86 -43.08
N SER A 141 -8.79 8.10 -43.29
CA SER A 141 -9.58 9.09 -44.02
C SER A 141 -8.65 9.87 -44.93
N ASN A 142 -8.72 9.51 -46.22
CA ASN A 142 -8.08 10.16 -47.35
C ASN A 142 -8.47 11.63 -47.43
N ARG A 143 -7.50 12.56 -47.43
CA ARG A 143 -7.56 13.78 -48.23
C ARG A 143 -6.20 14.06 -48.87
N ARG A 144 -6.19 14.05 -50.20
CA ARG A 144 -5.05 14.32 -51.08
C ARG A 144 -4.93 15.83 -51.34
N ARG A 145 -3.66 16.26 -51.40
CA ARG A 145 -3.04 17.35 -52.17
C ARG A 145 -3.56 18.77 -51.94
N GLU A 146 -2.65 19.67 -51.54
CA GLU A 146 -1.98 20.57 -52.50
C GLU A 146 -0.89 21.42 -51.79
N GLY A 147 0.30 21.50 -52.40
CA GLY A 147 1.07 22.74 -52.42
C GLY A 147 2.32 22.88 -51.53
N LYS A 148 3.47 22.67 -52.19
CA LYS A 148 4.68 23.53 -52.21
C LYS A 148 5.93 23.04 -51.46
N GLU A 149 6.91 22.59 -52.25
CA GLU A 149 8.36 22.71 -51.98
C GLU A 149 8.76 24.19 -51.84
N PRO A 150 9.88 24.47 -51.16
CA PRO A 150 11.10 24.66 -51.93
C PRO A 150 12.31 23.91 -51.39
N GLU A 151 13.14 23.51 -52.35
CA GLU A 151 14.54 23.12 -52.23
C GLU A 151 15.36 24.13 -51.41
N SER A 152 16.34 23.64 -50.64
CA SER A 152 17.65 24.31 -50.48
C SER A 152 18.68 23.33 -49.95
N THR A 153 19.55 22.92 -50.87
CA THR A 153 20.83 22.26 -50.67
C THR A 153 21.84 23.23 -50.05
N SER A 154 22.68 22.73 -49.13
CA SER A 154 24.15 22.86 -49.23
C SER A 154 24.81 22.31 -47.96
N ASP A 155 25.28 21.06 -48.04
CA ASP A 155 26.39 20.58 -47.23
C ASP A 155 27.67 21.27 -47.72
N LEU A 156 28.29 22.05 -46.84
CA LEU A 156 29.63 22.61 -47.00
C LEU A 156 30.62 21.70 -46.28
N LYS A 157 31.69 21.39 -47.02
CA LYS A 157 32.88 20.63 -46.62
C LYS A 157 33.65 21.30 -45.48
#